data_AF-A0A2M7GLD0-F1
#
_entry.id   AF-A0A2M7GLD0-F1
#
_cell.length_a   1.000
_cell.length_b   1.000
_cell.length_c   1.000
_cell.angle_alpha   90.00
_cell.angle_beta   90.00
_cell.angle_gamma   90.00
#
_symmetry.space_group_name_H-M   'P 1'
#
loop_
_entity.id
_entity.type
_entity.pdbx_description
1 polymer ?
#
loop_
_entity_poly.entity_id
_entity_poly.type
_entity_poly.pdbx_seq_one_letter_code
_entity_poly.pdbx_strand_id
1 'polypeptide(L)'
;MYWRLQVVAAQFKEYEGPTYEEGHVIEKYMARYAMHGVNFNDVPLKEEGAKEYTQICNQCHQLPDPKLHKGEAWRNTVYRMVGHMKSMGRIVASNDQKEKIIGYLQSQAKK
;
A
#
# COMPACT_ATOMS: atom_id res chain seq x y z
N MET A 1 22.55 -17.37 35.63
CA MET A 1 21.70 -17.48 34.42
C MET A 1 20.22 -17.27 34.74
N TYR A 2 19.85 -16.16 35.41
CA TYR A 2 18.45 -15.87 35.77
C TYR A 2 18.16 -14.35 35.74
N TRP A 3 18.70 -13.63 34.75
CA TRP A 3 18.55 -12.18 34.64
C TRP A 3 18.25 -11.72 33.20
N ARG A 4 17.46 -12.49 32.46
CA ARG A 4 17.02 -12.13 31.09
C ARG A 4 15.51 -12.21 30.84
N LEU A 5 14.71 -12.65 31.81
CA LEU A 5 13.25 -12.80 31.63
C LEU A 5 12.42 -11.67 32.26
N GLN A 6 12.98 -10.82 33.13
CA GLN A 6 12.20 -9.75 33.77
C GLN A 6 12.18 -8.43 32.99
N VAL A 7 13.10 -8.21 32.05
CA VAL A 7 13.22 -6.91 31.34
C VAL A 7 12.19 -6.76 30.20
N VAL A 8 11.71 -7.87 29.63
CA VAL A 8 10.75 -7.82 28.50
C VAL A 8 9.32 -7.54 28.98
N ALA A 9 8.96 -7.94 30.20
CA ALA A 9 7.62 -7.71 30.76
C ALA A 9 7.39 -6.25 31.20
N ALA A 10 8.43 -5.50 31.54
CA ALA A 10 8.31 -4.15 32.10
C ALA A 10 8.11 -3.03 31.07
N GLN A 11 8.19 -3.33 29.76
CA GLN A 11 8.23 -2.32 28.70
C GLN A 11 6.97 -2.24 27.84
N PHE A 12 6.03 -3.16 28.01
CA PHE A 12 4.68 -3.01 27.50
C PHE A 12 3.78 -2.66 28.67
N LYS A 13 3.61 -1.36 28.91
CA LYS A 13 2.44 -0.84 29.63
C LYS A 13 1.21 -1.52 29.00
N GLU A 14 0.28 -2.05 29.81
CA GLU A 14 -0.91 -2.76 29.35
C GLU A 14 -1.57 -1.98 28.20
N TYR A 15 -1.43 -2.47 26.97
CA TYR A 15 -2.10 -1.89 25.82
C TYR A 15 -3.55 -2.35 25.89
N GLU A 16 -4.41 -1.49 26.39
CA GLU A 16 -5.85 -1.64 26.23
C GLU A 16 -6.19 -1.22 24.80
N GLY A 17 -6.51 -2.21 23.96
CA GLY A 17 -7.01 -1.94 22.61
C GLY A 17 -8.35 -1.19 22.64
N PRO A 18 -8.85 -0.72 21.48
CA PRO A 18 -10.12 -0.03 21.41
C PRO A 18 -11.25 -0.86 22.03
N THR A 19 -12.11 -0.20 22.81
CA THR A 19 -13.39 -0.79 23.23
C THR A 19 -14.24 -1.10 21.99
N TYR A 20 -15.33 -1.87 22.16
CA TYR A 20 -16.25 -2.17 21.05
C TYR A 20 -16.78 -0.90 20.36
N GLU A 21 -17.19 0.10 21.14
CA GLU A 21 -17.72 1.37 20.62
C GLU A 21 -16.64 2.16 19.86
N GLU A 22 -15.41 2.22 20.39
CA GLU A 22 -14.29 2.87 19.72
C GLU A 22 -13.89 2.12 18.44
N GLY A 23 -13.91 0.79 18.48
CA GLY A 23 -13.69 -0.07 17.32
C GLY A 23 -14.69 0.23 16.20
N HIS A 24 -15.98 0.40 16.54
CA HIS A 24 -17.03 0.75 15.58
C HIS A 24 -16.82 2.14 14.97
N VAL A 25 -16.33 3.10 15.75
CA VAL A 25 -15.96 4.43 15.24
C VAL A 25 -14.78 4.35 14.29
N ILE A 26 -13.74 3.58 14.64
CA ILE A 26 -12.56 3.36 13.78
C ILE A 26 -12.98 2.67 12.48
N GLU A 27 -13.81 1.63 12.55
CA GLU A 27 -14.30 0.93 11.36
C GLU A 27 -15.04 1.89 10.43
N LYS A 28 -15.99 2.68 10.94
CA LYS A 28 -16.71 3.67 10.13
C LYS A 28 -15.79 4.73 9.53
N TYR A 29 -14.77 5.16 10.27
CA TYR A 29 -13.77 6.09 9.76
C TYR A 29 -12.98 5.46 8.61
N MET A 30 -12.46 4.24 8.81
CA MET A 30 -11.68 3.52 7.81
C MET A 30 -12.51 3.20 6.57
N ALA A 31 -13.76 2.76 6.73
CA ALA A 31 -14.68 2.51 5.62
C ALA A 31 -14.92 3.76 4.76
N ARG A 32 -14.77 4.97 5.33
CA ARG A 32 -14.95 6.24 4.62
C ARG A 32 -13.67 6.83 4.04
N TYR A 33 -12.53 6.62 4.71
CA TYR A 33 -11.30 7.37 4.44
C TYR A 33 -10.07 6.50 4.14
N ALA A 34 -10.16 5.18 4.27
CA ALA A 34 -9.07 4.30 3.87
C ALA A 34 -8.85 4.36 2.36
N MET A 35 -7.68 3.88 1.92
CA MET A 35 -7.38 3.73 0.50
C MET A 35 -8.40 2.78 -0.13
N HIS A 36 -9.12 3.25 -1.14
CA HIS A 36 -9.92 2.39 -1.99
C HIS A 36 -8.99 1.66 -2.97
N GLY A 37 -8.98 0.33 -2.86
CA GLY A 37 -8.26 -0.53 -3.80
C GLY A 37 -9.11 -0.87 -5.02
N VAL A 38 -8.46 -1.32 -6.09
CA VAL A 38 -9.15 -1.87 -7.27
C VAL A 38 -9.43 -3.35 -7.05
N ASN A 39 -10.55 -3.84 -7.58
CA ASN A 39 -10.74 -5.27 -7.76
C ASN A 39 -9.81 -5.77 -8.88
N PHE A 40 -9.06 -6.83 -8.60
CA PHE A 40 -8.09 -7.40 -9.54
C PHE A 40 -8.73 -7.78 -10.88
N ASN A 41 -9.99 -8.21 -10.87
CA ASN A 41 -10.73 -8.61 -12.07
C ASN A 41 -11.05 -7.44 -13.01
N ASP A 42 -10.99 -6.21 -12.51
CA ASP A 42 -11.29 -5.00 -13.30
C ASP A 42 -10.03 -4.42 -13.97
N VAL A 43 -8.86 -5.00 -13.71
CA VAL A 43 -7.59 -4.52 -14.26
C VAL A 43 -7.39 -5.08 -15.68
N PRO A 44 -7.10 -4.25 -16.70
CA PRO A 44 -6.91 -4.70 -18.08
C PRO A 44 -5.54 -5.37 -18.28
N LEU A 45 -5.36 -6.59 -17.77
CA LEU A 45 -4.07 -7.32 -17.74
C LEU A 45 -3.43 -7.59 -19.11
N LYS A 46 -4.14 -7.32 -20.22
CA LYS A 46 -3.57 -7.35 -21.58
C LYS A 46 -2.61 -6.19 -21.84
N GLU A 47 -2.73 -5.10 -21.10
CA GLU A 47 -1.80 -3.97 -21.16
C GLU A 47 -0.56 -4.28 -20.32
N GLU A 48 0.63 -4.10 -20.89
CA GLU A 48 1.88 -4.39 -20.17
C GLU A 48 1.99 -3.58 -18.87
N GLY A 49 1.63 -2.30 -18.89
CA GLY A 49 1.66 -1.45 -17.70
C GLY A 49 0.71 -1.92 -16.61
N ALA A 50 -0.47 -2.41 -16.95
CA ALA A 50 -1.44 -2.96 -16.01
C ALA A 50 -0.94 -4.27 -15.38
N LYS A 51 -0.25 -5.10 -16.17
CA LYS A 51 0.39 -6.34 -15.69
C LYS A 51 1.51 -6.05 -14.71
N GLU A 52 2.44 -5.15 -15.06
CA GLU A 52 3.55 -4.76 -14.17
C GLU A 52 3.04 -4.12 -12.89
N TYR A 53 2.05 -3.24 -12.99
CA TYR A 53 1.37 -2.60 -11.86
C TYR A 53 0.82 -3.65 -10.89
N THR A 54 0.14 -4.64 -11.43
CA THR A 54 -0.45 -5.73 -10.66
C THR A 54 0.61 -6.57 -9.93
N GLN A 55 1.70 -6.92 -10.61
CA GLN A 55 2.75 -7.77 -10.06
C GLN A 55 3.58 -7.04 -9.00
N ILE A 56 3.83 -5.75 -9.18
CA ILE A 56 4.71 -4.97 -8.31
C ILE A 56 3.95 -4.35 -7.12
N CYS A 57 2.73 -3.85 -7.31
CA CYS A 57 2.04 -3.05 -6.28
C CYS A 57 1.21 -3.87 -5.28
N ASN A 58 0.95 -5.16 -5.55
CA ASN A 58 0.18 -6.08 -4.68
C ASN A 58 1.03 -6.72 -3.55
N GLN A 59 2.27 -6.28 -3.34
CA GLN A 59 3.17 -6.98 -2.42
C GLN A 59 2.86 -6.74 -0.93
N CYS A 60 2.11 -5.69 -0.59
CA CYS A 60 1.93 -5.26 0.80
C CYS A 60 0.48 -4.91 1.18
N HIS A 61 -0.28 -4.36 0.24
CA HIS A 61 -1.68 -4.00 0.42
C HIS A 61 -2.41 -4.20 -0.92
N GLN A 62 -3.72 -4.00 -0.94
CA GLN A 62 -4.50 -4.08 -2.16
C GLN A 62 -4.01 -3.06 -3.21
N LEU A 63 -4.21 -3.39 -4.49
CA LEU A 63 -3.83 -2.56 -5.62
C LEU A 63 -4.45 -1.15 -5.52
N PRO A 64 -3.66 -0.07 -5.56
CA PRO A 64 -4.17 1.29 -5.36
C PRO A 64 -4.97 1.77 -6.57
N ASP A 65 -6.19 2.29 -6.37
CA ASP A 65 -7.00 2.81 -7.48
C ASP A 65 -6.27 3.93 -8.25
N PRO A 66 -6.05 3.80 -9.58
CA PRO A 66 -5.45 4.85 -10.40
C PRO A 66 -6.15 6.22 -10.28
N LYS A 67 -7.42 6.25 -9.87
CA LYS A 67 -8.20 7.48 -9.65
C LYS A 67 -7.92 8.17 -8.31
N LEU A 68 -7.06 7.61 -7.44
CA LEU A 68 -6.67 8.24 -6.17
C LEU A 68 -5.88 9.54 -6.36
N HIS A 69 -5.21 9.69 -7.50
CA HIS A 69 -4.37 10.85 -7.78
C HIS A 69 -4.62 11.40 -9.19
N LYS A 70 -4.20 12.65 -9.40
CA LYS A 70 -4.03 13.22 -10.74
C LYS A 70 -2.83 12.56 -11.44
N GLY A 71 -2.85 12.51 -12.77
CA GLY A 71 -1.80 11.88 -13.58
C GLY A 71 -0.37 12.32 -13.20
N GLU A 72 -0.14 13.62 -13.09
CA GLU A 72 1.16 14.20 -12.74
C GLU A 72 1.74 13.71 -11.40
N ALA A 73 0.90 13.35 -10.43
CA ALA A 73 1.34 12.92 -9.11
C ALA A 73 1.81 11.46 -9.08
N TRP A 74 1.36 10.63 -10.03
CA TRP A 74 1.64 9.19 -10.00
C TRP A 74 3.12 8.85 -10.10
N ARG A 75 3.91 9.63 -10.86
CA ARG A 75 5.37 9.45 -10.93
C ARG A 75 5.97 9.51 -9.52
N ASN A 76 5.74 10.59 -8.80
CA ASN A 76 6.28 10.77 -7.45
C ASN A 76 5.80 9.68 -6.48
N THR A 77 4.53 9.27 -6.59
CA THR A 77 3.98 8.17 -5.77
C THR A 77 4.69 6.84 -6.04
N VAL A 78 4.90 6.47 -7.32
CA VAL A 78 5.59 5.22 -7.69
C VAL A 78 7.03 5.22 -7.18
N TYR A 79 7.79 6.30 -7.35
CA TYR A 79 9.16 6.39 -6.84
C TYR A 79 9.22 6.29 -5.31
N ARG A 80 8.27 6.92 -4.60
CA ARG A 80 8.17 6.81 -3.14
C ARG A 80 7.91 5.37 -2.70
N MET A 81 6.96 4.68 -3.33
CA MET A 81 6.65 3.28 -3.01
C MET A 81 7.82 2.35 -3.30
N VAL A 82 8.53 2.57 -4.41
CA VAL A 82 9.77 1.83 -4.71
C VAL A 82 10.83 2.05 -3.62
N GLY A 83 10.96 3.27 -3.09
CA GLY A 83 11.82 3.55 -1.93
C GLY A 83 11.44 2.72 -0.71
N HIS A 84 10.14 2.63 -0.40
CA HIS A 84 9.64 1.80 0.71
C HIS A 84 9.84 0.29 0.45
N MET A 85 9.61 -0.18 -0.78
CA MET A 85 9.86 -1.56 -1.16
C MET A 85 11.32 -1.93 -0.92
N LYS A 86 12.26 -1.04 -1.31
CA LYS A 86 13.68 -1.23 -1.06
C LYS A 86 14.00 -1.32 0.43
N SER A 87 13.46 -0.43 1.27
CA SER A 87 13.72 -0.47 2.72
C SER A 87 13.13 -1.72 3.40
N MET A 88 12.09 -2.31 2.82
CA MET A 88 11.45 -3.53 3.32
C MET A 88 12.03 -4.82 2.73
N GLY A 89 13.03 -4.75 1.85
CA GLY A 89 13.58 -5.92 1.16
C GLY A 89 12.58 -6.61 0.22
N ARG A 90 11.62 -5.85 -0.32
CA ARG A 90 10.62 -6.33 -1.30
C ARG A 90 11.19 -6.29 -2.72
N ILE A 91 10.47 -6.92 -3.65
CA ILE A 91 10.83 -6.88 -5.07
C ILE A 91 10.66 -5.45 -5.55
N VAL A 92 11.75 -4.89 -6.11
CA VAL A 92 11.78 -3.51 -6.63
C VAL A 92 11.67 -3.55 -8.14
N ALA A 93 10.74 -2.75 -8.69
CA ALA A 93 10.61 -2.57 -10.13
C ALA A 93 11.89 -2.03 -10.78
N SER A 94 12.24 -2.59 -11.92
CA SER A 94 13.25 -2.04 -12.82
C SER A 94 12.83 -0.65 -13.33
N ASN A 95 13.76 0.07 -13.99
CA ASN A 95 13.41 1.36 -14.60
C ASN A 95 12.31 1.21 -15.67
N ASP A 96 12.38 0.19 -16.52
CA ASP A 96 11.36 -0.10 -17.52
C ASP A 96 9.99 -0.38 -16.89
N GLN A 97 9.96 -1.23 -15.86
CA GLN A 97 8.74 -1.55 -15.13
C GLN A 97 8.13 -0.30 -14.49
N LYS A 98 8.94 0.57 -13.87
CA LYS A 98 8.44 1.83 -13.30
C LYS A 98 7.78 2.71 -14.36
N GLU A 99 8.39 2.89 -15.52
CA GLU A 99 7.81 3.72 -16.58
C GLU A 99 6.50 3.13 -17.12
N LYS A 100 6.42 1.81 -17.29
CA LYS A 100 5.17 1.12 -17.68
C LYS A 100 4.06 1.29 -16.64
N ILE A 101 4.40 1.13 -15.36
CA ILE A 101 3.47 1.32 -14.24
C ILE A 101 2.98 2.77 -14.18
N ILE A 102 3.90 3.74 -14.29
CA ILE A 102 3.56 5.17 -14.28
C ILE A 102 2.64 5.49 -15.45
N GLY A 103 2.96 5.03 -16.66
CA GLY A 103 2.14 5.25 -17.86
C GLY A 103 0.72 4.72 -17.70
N TYR A 104 0.57 3.50 -17.17
CA TYR A 104 -0.75 2.91 -16.89
C TYR A 104 -1.52 3.70 -15.83
N LEU A 105 -0.89 4.04 -14.70
CA LEU A 105 -1.54 4.81 -13.64
C LEU A 105 -1.97 6.21 -14.13
N GLN A 106 -1.17 6.83 -15.00
CA GLN A 106 -1.48 8.12 -15.61
C GLN A 106 -2.64 8.04 -16.60
N SER A 107 -2.72 6.99 -17.42
CA SER A 107 -3.81 6.83 -18.41
C SER A 107 -5.17 6.58 -17.76
N GLN A 108 -5.18 5.96 -16.57
CA GLN A 108 -6.37 5.67 -15.78
C GLN A 108 -6.64 6.71 -14.67
N ALA A 109 -5.83 7.77 -14.59
CA ALA A 109 -5.88 8.74 -13.51
C ALA A 109 -7.20 9.52 -13.47
N LYS A 110 -7.46 10.13 -12.30
CA LYS A 110 -8.55 11.10 -12.18
C LYS A 110 -8.29 12.27 -13.13
N LYS A 111 -9.29 12.58 -13.96
CA LYS A 111 -9.29 13.78 -14.83
C LYS A 111 -9.34 15.06 -13.99
#